data_AF-A0A8A4TS93-F1
#
_entry.id   AF-A0A8A4TS93-F1
#
_cell.length_a   1.000
_cell.length_b   1.000
_cell.length_c   1.000
_cell.angle_alpha   90.00
_cell.angle_beta   90.00
_cell.angle_gamma   90.00
#
_symmetry.space_group_name_H-M   'P 1'
#
loop_
_entity.id
_entity.type
_entity.pdbx_description
1 polymer ?
#
loop_
_entity_poly.entity_id
_entity_poly.type
_entity_poly.pdbx_seq_one_letter_code
_entity_poly.pdbx_strand_id
1 'polypeptide(L)'
;MKYNKIIEKLVEDELYTPATIAALGEALGMVDTSDPEKRKRDRQRIRIALGRFSNNHNFPDEGDGIVTLKGQAPTPGWFGWRWKAALHE
;
A
#
# COMPACT_ATOMS: atom_id res chain seq x y z
N MET A 1 -0.44 -9.05 9.90
CA MET A 1 0.53 -7.92 9.90
C MET A 1 -0.11 -6.66 10.51
N LYS A 2 0.66 -5.70 11.08
CA LYS A 2 0.14 -4.46 11.71
C LYS A 2 -0.80 -3.64 10.79
N TYR A 3 -0.66 -3.78 9.47
CA TYR A 3 -1.36 -2.97 8.47
C TYR A 3 -2.51 -3.72 7.75
N ASN A 4 -2.92 -4.90 8.22
CA ASN A 4 -4.02 -5.67 7.62
C ASN A 4 -5.30 -4.84 7.51
N LYS A 5 -5.62 -4.03 8.53
CA LYS A 5 -6.81 -3.15 8.52
C LYS A 5 -6.83 -2.13 7.38
N ILE A 6 -5.67 -1.77 6.80
CA ILE A 6 -5.63 -0.90 5.62
C ILE A 6 -6.02 -1.71 4.38
N ILE A 7 -5.44 -2.91 4.25
CA ILE A 7 -5.68 -3.82 3.13
C ILE A 7 -7.16 -4.27 3.09
N GLU A 8 -7.75 -4.59 4.24
CA GLU A 8 -9.17 -4.97 4.35
C GLU A 8 -10.12 -3.88 3.83
N LYS A 9 -9.70 -2.62 3.85
CA LYS A 9 -10.49 -1.47 3.39
C LYS A 9 -10.28 -1.11 1.91
N LEU A 10 -9.41 -1.82 1.19
CA LEU A 10 -9.19 -1.56 -0.23
C LEU A 10 -10.45 -1.89 -1.05
N VAL A 11 -10.73 -1.07 -2.05
CA VAL A 11 -11.78 -1.37 -3.04
C VAL A 11 -11.26 -2.44 -3.99
N GLU A 12 -12.04 -3.47 -4.27
CA GLU A 12 -11.53 -4.67 -4.96
C GLU A 12 -11.00 -4.37 -6.36
N ASP A 13 -11.70 -3.51 -7.11
CA ASP A 13 -11.40 -3.20 -8.51
C ASP A 13 -10.54 -1.94 -8.68
N GLU A 14 -9.96 -1.40 -7.61
CA GLU A 14 -9.04 -0.27 -7.68
C GLU A 14 -7.58 -0.74 -7.62
N LEU A 15 -6.72 -0.08 -8.40
CA LEU A 15 -5.28 -0.35 -8.40
C LEU A 15 -4.57 0.35 -7.25
N TYR A 16 -3.79 -0.41 -6.51
CA TYR A 16 -3.00 0.09 -5.40
C TYR A 16 -1.53 -0.30 -5.51
N THR A 17 -0.68 0.65 -5.14
CA THR A 17 0.74 0.46 -4.87
C THR A 17 1.01 0.57 -3.37
N PRO A 18 2.16 0.07 -2.85
CA PRO A 18 2.56 0.30 -1.46
C PRO A 18 2.51 1.78 -1.05
N ALA A 19 2.78 2.72 -1.97
CA ALA A 19 2.75 4.15 -1.70
C ALA A 19 1.31 4.69 -1.55
N THR A 20 0.37 4.23 -2.37
CA THR A 20 -1.05 4.61 -2.27
C THR A 20 -1.70 4.06 -0.99
N ILE A 21 -1.39 2.81 -0.63
CA ILE A 21 -1.90 2.19 0.60
C ILE A 21 -1.32 2.90 1.82
N ALA A 22 -0.04 3.32 1.78
CA ALA A 22 0.54 4.13 2.84
C ALA A 22 -0.16 5.50 3.00
N ALA A 23 -0.69 6.08 1.92
CA ALA A 23 -1.51 7.30 1.99
C ALA A 23 -2.90 7.01 2.57
N LEU A 24 -3.53 5.87 2.26
CA LEU A 24 -4.77 5.44 2.90
C LEU A 24 -4.61 5.22 4.41
N GLY A 25 -3.47 4.68 4.84
CA GLY A 25 -3.13 4.55 6.26
C GLY A 25 -3.17 5.87 7.02
N GLU A 26 -2.86 6.99 6.35
CA GLU A 26 -2.99 8.32 6.91
C GLU A 26 -4.46 8.71 7.14
N ALA A 27 -5.32 8.50 6.14
CA ALA A 27 -6.76 8.75 6.26
C ALA A 27 -7.44 7.89 7.34
N LEU A 28 -6.86 6.73 7.66
CA LEU A 28 -7.33 5.82 8.70
C LEU A 28 -6.73 6.10 10.09
N GLY A 29 -5.93 7.15 10.25
CA GLY A 29 -5.30 7.52 11.53
C GLY A 29 -4.18 6.58 11.97
N MET A 30 -3.61 5.77 11.06
CA MET A 30 -2.45 4.91 11.35
C MET A 30 -1.11 5.63 11.25
N VAL A 31 -1.11 6.83 10.66
CA VAL A 31 0.04 7.71 10.54
C VAL A 31 -0.24 8.93 11.40
N ASP A 32 0.68 9.28 12.28
CA ASP A 32 0.60 10.52 13.04
C ASP A 32 0.85 11.71 12.09
N THR A 33 -0.17 12.56 11.90
CA THR A 33 -0.11 13.73 11.01
C THR A 33 0.27 15.02 11.73
N SER A 34 0.40 15.00 13.07
CA SER A 34 0.72 16.19 13.86
C SER A 34 2.20 16.60 13.75
N ASP A 35 3.08 15.64 13.52
CA ASP A 35 4.52 15.84 13.31
C ASP A 35 4.90 15.43 11.87
N PRO A 36 5.35 16.37 11.01
CA PRO A 36 5.74 16.08 9.63
C PRO A 36 6.84 15.02 9.48
N GLU A 37 7.83 15.00 10.37
CA GLU A 37 8.92 14.03 10.30
C GLU A 37 8.46 12.65 10.74
N LYS A 38 7.61 12.59 11.77
CA LYS A 38 6.97 11.33 12.19
C LYS A 38 6.02 10.80 11.12
N ARG A 39 5.21 11.66 10.50
CA ARG A 39 4.35 11.32 9.36
C ARG A 39 5.14 10.69 8.23
N LYS A 40 6.27 11.31 7.85
CA LYS A 40 7.16 10.79 6.80
C LYS A 40 7.71 9.42 7.16
N ARG A 41 8.21 9.24 8.39
CA ARG A 41 8.72 7.95 8.87
C ARG A 41 7.65 6.86 8.88
N ASP A 42 6.45 7.16 9.37
CA ASP A 42 5.37 6.18 9.45
C ASP A 42 4.84 5.79 8.08
N ARG A 43 4.68 6.75 7.15
CA ARG A 43 4.37 6.44 5.75
C ARG A 43 5.45 5.57 5.10
N GLN A 44 6.73 5.87 5.34
CA GLN A 44 7.82 5.08 4.81
C GLN A 44 7.81 3.65 5.37
N ARG A 45 7.52 3.48 6.66
CA ARG A 45 7.38 2.17 7.31
C ARG A 45 6.26 1.35 6.70
N ILE A 46 5.08 1.94 6.49
CA ILE A 46 3.96 1.26 5.83
C ILE A 46 4.35 0.84 4.42
N ARG A 47 4.93 1.76 3.63
CA ARG A 47 5.36 1.49 2.26
C ARG A 47 6.36 0.33 2.18
N ILE A 48 7.38 0.32 3.04
CA ILE A 48 8.38 -0.76 3.07
C ILE A 48 7.74 -2.09 3.49
N ALA A 49 6.89 -2.07 4.51
CA ALA A 49 6.22 -3.28 4.96
C ALA A 49 5.32 -3.89 3.88
N LEU A 50 4.57 -3.06 3.17
CA LEU A 50 3.70 -3.50 2.07
C LEU A 50 4.48 -3.96 0.84
N GLY A 51 5.62 -3.32 0.52
CA GLY A 51 6.50 -3.80 -0.55
C GLY A 51 7.12 -5.16 -0.22
N ARG A 52 7.50 -5.40 1.04
CA ARG A 52 7.92 -6.75 1.48
C ARG A 52 6.76 -7.75 1.44
N PHE A 53 5.58 -7.31 1.83
CA PHE A 53 4.37 -8.14 1.80
C PHE A 53 4.06 -8.64 0.38
N SER A 54 4.01 -7.74 -0.61
CA SER A 54 3.76 -8.13 -2.00
C SER A 54 4.83 -9.08 -2.54
N ASN A 55 6.10 -8.83 -2.24
CA ASN A 55 7.21 -9.69 -2.67
C ASN A 55 7.13 -11.09 -2.03
N ASN A 56 6.67 -11.19 -0.78
CA ASN A 56 6.58 -12.46 -0.07
C ASN A 56 5.34 -13.30 -0.45
N HIS A 57 4.34 -12.68 -1.07
CA HIS A 57 3.09 -13.36 -1.50
C HIS A 57 2.99 -13.46 -3.03
N ASN A 58 4.15 -13.52 -3.72
CA ASN A 58 4.25 -13.79 -5.15
C ASN A 58 3.36 -12.90 -6.04
N PHE A 59 3.28 -11.61 -5.71
CA PHE A 59 2.58 -10.65 -6.57
C PHE A 59 3.30 -10.60 -7.93
N PRO A 60 2.57 -10.63 -9.07
CA PRO A 60 3.20 -10.53 -10.39
C PRO A 60 3.98 -9.23 -10.54
N ASP A 61 5.21 -9.29 -11.07
CA ASP A 61 6.11 -8.13 -11.20
C ASP A 61 5.52 -7.02 -12.07
N GLU A 62 4.75 -7.38 -13.12
CA GLU A 62 4.12 -6.39 -14.00
C GLU A 62 2.99 -5.57 -13.35
N GLY A 63 2.41 -6.06 -12.24
CA GLY A 63 1.17 -5.51 -11.70
C GLY A 63 -0.07 -5.85 -12.55
N ASP A 64 -1.25 -5.53 -12.02
CA ASP A 64 -2.49 -5.54 -12.80
C ASP A 64 -2.64 -4.27 -13.68
N GLY A 65 -1.82 -3.25 -13.38
CA GLY A 65 -1.75 -2.02 -14.15
C GLY A 65 -0.69 -1.07 -13.60
N ILE A 66 -0.59 0.10 -14.23
CA ILE A 66 0.40 1.11 -13.85
C ILE A 66 -0.28 2.27 -13.12
N VAL A 67 0.19 2.57 -11.92
CA VAL A 67 -0.24 3.73 -11.13
C VAL A 67 0.81 4.82 -11.25
N THR A 68 0.35 6.01 -11.64
CA THR A 68 1.20 7.22 -11.75
C THR A 68 0.82 8.20 -10.65
N LEU A 69 1.77 8.51 -9.77
CA LEU A 69 1.62 9.54 -8.75
C LEU A 69 2.44 10.77 -9.15
N LYS A 70 1.88 11.97 -8.97
CA LYS A 70 2.56 13.23 -9.32
C LYS A 70 3.92 13.30 -8.61
N GLY A 71 4.98 13.50 -9.40
CA GLY A 71 6.36 13.59 -8.90
C GLY A 71 7.01 12.25 -8.56
N GLN A 72 6.42 11.12 -8.96
CA GLN A 72 7.01 9.78 -8.84
C GLN A 72 7.04 9.09 -10.20
N ALA A 73 7.97 8.15 -10.36
CA ALA A 73 7.98 7.27 -11.52
C ALA A 73 6.69 6.43 -11.55
N PRO A 74 6.18 6.07 -12.75
CA PRO A 74 5.11 5.09 -12.87
C PRO A 74 5.52 3.77 -12.20
N THR A 75 4.60 3.19 -11.43
CA THR A 75 4.87 1.96 -10.66
C THR A 75 3.77 0.93 -10.90
N PRO A 76 4.11 -0.37 -10.90
CA PRO A 76 3.09 -1.42 -10.94
C PRO A 76 2.18 -1.31 -9.72
N GLY A 77 0.89 -1.45 -9.97
CA GLY A 77 -0.16 -1.54 -8.97
C GLY A 77 -0.95 -2.82 -9.15
N TRP A 78 -1.55 -3.28 -8.06
CA TRP A 78 -2.37 -4.49 -8.04
C TRP A 78 -3.76 -4.15 -7.53
N PHE A 79 -4.74 -4.86 -8.04
CA PHE A 79 -6.12 -4.69 -7.61
C PHE A 79 -6.28 -4.99 -6.13
N GLY A 80 -7.19 -4.28 -5.45
CA GLY A 80 -7.46 -4.45 -4.03
C GLY A 80 -7.79 -5.89 -3.65
N TRP A 81 -8.45 -6.66 -4.54
CA TRP A 81 -8.73 -8.07 -4.29
C TRP A 81 -7.46 -8.93 -4.12
N ARG A 82 -6.35 -8.64 -4.83
CA ARG A 82 -5.09 -9.38 -4.67
C ARG A 82 -4.47 -9.14 -3.32
N TRP A 83 -4.46 -7.88 -2.89
CA TRP A 83 -3.99 -7.50 -1.55
C TRP A 83 -4.77 -8.24 -0.46
N LYS A 84 -6.10 -8.32 -0.60
CA LYS A 84 -6.96 -9.06 0.33
C LYS A 84 -6.73 -10.57 0.27
N ALA A 85 -6.65 -11.16 -0.92
CA ALA A 85 -6.39 -12.58 -1.08
C ALA A 85 -5.12 -13.01 -0.36
N ALA A 86 -4.04 -12.24 -0.52
CA ALA A 86 -2.76 -12.48 0.14
C ALA A 86 -2.79 -12.34 1.67
N LEU A 87 -3.83 -11.76 2.28
CA LEU A 87 -3.98 -11.77 3.74
C LEU A 87 -4.44 -13.13 4.28
N HIS A 88 -5.01 -13.98 3.41
CA HIS A 88 -5.66 -15.24 3.77
C HIS A 88 -4.89 -16.46 3.29
N GLU A 89 -3.73 -16.26 2.64
CA GLU A 89 -2.75 -17.30 2.31
C GLU A 89 -1.85 -17.62 3.52
#